data_AF-A0A9W4UX32-F1
#
_entry.id   AF-A0A9W4UX32-F1
#
_cell.length_a   1.000
_cell.length_b   1.000
_cell.length_c   1.000
_cell.angle_alpha   90.00
_cell.angle_beta   90.00
_cell.angle_gamma   90.00
#
_symmetry.space_group_name_H-M   'P 1'
#
loop_
_entity.id
_entity.type
_entity.pdbx_description
1 polymer ?
#
loop_
_entity_poly.entity_id
_entity_poly.type
_entity_poly.pdbx_seq_one_letter_code
_entity_poly.pdbx_strand_id
1 'polypeptide(L)'
;MALQLETDEAKRHMYLLLRAPDFKRGSEGIPAAERIHEALFVFRRTRRLPPGDLVIKKDGCHSPSLDLALKEAVESGEVTHERDGNVERYSLTDRGLAESKAAWDAAERLERIEAVEAKYYVNEITDRELVSFLYGKFPDTWTDPAMKKKGLEWGFEAACSMYDRAKVSIGGGARMAGMSYEGFMKAFMAAGYVMCKGTEEELEKFVDELHQRNTAN
;
A
#
# COMPACT_ATOMS: atom_id res chain seq x y z
N MET A 1 28.96 -5.74 11.82
CA MET A 1 27.85 -6.37 12.59
C MET A 1 26.52 -5.67 12.36
N ALA A 2 26.40 -4.33 12.45
CA ALA A 2 25.14 -3.62 12.15
C ALA A 2 24.64 -3.82 10.69
N LEU A 3 25.51 -3.61 9.70
CA LEU A 3 25.17 -3.82 8.28
C LEU A 3 24.67 -5.24 7.96
N GLN A 4 25.28 -6.27 8.56
CA GLN A 4 24.89 -7.66 8.30
C GLN A 4 23.51 -7.99 8.89
N LEU A 5 23.20 -7.45 10.08
CA LEU A 5 21.87 -7.56 10.67
C LEU A 5 20.80 -6.84 9.82
N GLU A 6 21.13 -5.68 9.26
CA GLU A 6 20.24 -4.95 8.34
C GLU A 6 19.98 -5.73 7.05
N THR A 7 21.01 -6.34 6.46
CA THR A 7 20.87 -7.20 5.28
C THR A 7 20.01 -8.44 5.56
N ASP A 8 20.23 -9.11 6.69
CA ASP A 8 19.45 -10.30 7.09
C ASP A 8 17.97 -9.93 7.33
N GLU A 9 17.71 -8.79 7.97
CA GLU A 9 16.35 -8.29 8.18
C GLU A 9 15.68 -7.91 6.84
N ALA A 10 16.41 -7.22 5.96
CA ALA A 10 15.92 -6.84 4.64
C ALA A 10 15.58 -8.08 3.79
N LYS A 11 16.42 -9.12 3.81
CA LYS A 11 16.18 -10.39 3.12
C LYS A 11 14.95 -11.11 3.67
N ARG A 12 14.78 -11.14 5.00
CA ARG A 12 13.56 -11.68 5.63
C ARG A 12 12.31 -10.94 5.17
N HIS A 13 12.30 -9.61 5.23
CA HIS A 13 11.15 -8.81 4.80
C HIS A 13 10.89 -8.92 3.29
N MET A 14 11.94 -8.99 2.47
CA MET A 14 11.85 -9.29 1.04
C MET A 14 11.06 -10.59 0.81
N TYR A 15 11.44 -11.69 1.47
CA TYR A 15 10.72 -12.96 1.33
C TYR A 15 9.27 -12.88 1.82
N LEU A 16 8.99 -12.15 2.90
CA LEU A 16 7.60 -11.96 3.36
C LEU A 16 6.74 -11.25 2.31
N LEU A 17 7.25 -10.17 1.72
CA LEU A 17 6.54 -9.41 0.70
C LEU A 17 6.38 -10.22 -0.60
N LEU A 18 7.44 -10.88 -1.06
CA LEU A 18 7.40 -11.69 -2.28
C LEU A 18 6.47 -12.89 -2.14
N ARG A 19 6.47 -13.57 -0.99
CA ARG A 19 5.64 -14.75 -0.74
C ARG A 19 4.19 -14.43 -0.35
N ALA A 20 3.90 -13.20 0.06
CA ALA A 20 2.56 -12.82 0.47
C ALA A 20 1.51 -13.18 -0.62
N PRO A 21 0.45 -13.95 -0.30
CA PRO A 21 -0.56 -14.30 -1.29
C PRO A 21 -1.38 -13.08 -1.72
N ASP A 22 -2.19 -13.27 -2.75
CA ASP A 22 -3.21 -12.32 -3.18
C ASP A 22 -4.15 -11.97 -2.01
N PHE A 23 -4.49 -10.69 -1.84
CA PHE A 23 -5.49 -10.24 -0.86
C PHE A 23 -6.92 -10.52 -1.38
N LYS A 24 -7.19 -11.80 -1.68
CA LYS A 24 -8.48 -12.31 -2.13
C LYS A 24 -8.84 -13.55 -1.34
N ARG A 25 -10.08 -13.62 -0.86
CA ARG A 25 -10.56 -14.76 -0.07
C ARG A 25 -10.44 -16.06 -0.88
N GLY A 26 -9.71 -17.04 -0.34
CA GLY A 26 -9.50 -18.34 -0.97
C GLY A 26 -8.47 -18.36 -2.10
N SER A 27 -7.76 -17.26 -2.35
CA SER A 27 -6.60 -17.27 -3.25
C SER A 27 -5.38 -17.82 -2.54
N GLU A 28 -4.74 -18.81 -3.15
CA GLU A 28 -3.41 -19.29 -2.78
C GLU A 28 -2.32 -18.76 -3.74
N GLY A 29 -2.72 -17.98 -4.75
CA GLY A 29 -1.81 -17.40 -5.73
C GLY A 29 -0.87 -16.40 -5.06
N ILE A 30 0.42 -16.51 -5.36
CA ILE A 30 1.46 -15.59 -4.91
C ILE A 30 1.76 -14.64 -6.09
N PRO A 31 1.16 -13.43 -6.12
CA PRO A 31 1.40 -12.49 -7.21
C PRO A 31 2.82 -11.90 -7.12
N ALA A 32 3.32 -11.46 -8.27
CA ALA A 32 4.53 -10.64 -8.35
C ALA A 32 4.40 -9.41 -7.42
N ALA A 33 5.50 -9.00 -6.81
CA ALA A 33 5.58 -7.72 -6.09
C ALA A 33 6.03 -6.63 -7.05
N GLU A 34 5.22 -5.58 -7.17
CA GLU A 34 5.60 -4.33 -7.82
C GLU A 34 6.04 -3.33 -6.75
N ARG A 35 6.98 -2.42 -7.06
CA ARG A 35 7.34 -1.30 -6.16
C ARG A 35 7.66 -1.79 -4.73
N ILE A 36 8.47 -2.85 -4.66
CA ILE A 36 8.71 -3.58 -3.41
C ILE A 36 9.37 -2.72 -2.33
N HIS A 37 10.09 -1.65 -2.69
CA HIS A 37 10.61 -0.68 -1.73
C HIS A 37 9.49 0.10 -1.04
N GLU A 38 8.50 0.57 -1.78
CA GLU A 38 7.30 1.21 -1.24
C GLU A 38 6.48 0.21 -0.41
N ALA A 39 6.37 -1.04 -0.85
CA ALA A 39 5.73 -2.10 -0.06
C ALA A 39 6.46 -2.29 1.28
N LEU A 40 7.79 -2.33 1.29
CA LEU A 40 8.60 -2.43 2.50
C LEU A 40 8.37 -1.24 3.43
N PHE A 41 8.32 -0.02 2.91
CA PHE A 41 7.99 1.16 3.70
C PHE A 41 6.62 1.02 4.39
N VAL A 42 5.57 0.65 3.62
CA VAL A 42 4.21 0.49 4.14
C VAL A 42 4.15 -0.60 5.20
N PHE A 43 4.82 -1.73 4.96
CA PHE A 43 4.92 -2.85 5.89
C PHE A 43 5.56 -2.43 7.22
N ARG A 44 6.78 -1.85 7.16
CA ARG A 44 7.51 -1.41 8.36
C ARG A 44 6.73 -0.35 9.13
N ARG A 45 6.06 0.57 8.43
CA ARG A 45 5.30 1.65 9.08
C ARG A 45 4.05 1.13 9.79
N THR A 46 3.34 0.18 9.18
CA THR A 46 2.15 -0.45 9.77
C THR A 46 2.52 -1.22 11.04
N ARG A 47 3.64 -1.95 11.01
CA ARG A 47 4.20 -2.65 12.18
C ARG A 47 4.89 -1.77 13.22
N ARG A 48 5.04 -0.46 12.95
CA ARG A 48 5.84 0.46 13.78
C ARG A 48 7.27 -0.04 14.00
N LEU A 49 7.83 -0.73 13.01
CA LEU A 49 9.24 -1.12 13.01
C LEU A 49 10.12 0.13 12.82
N PRO A 50 11.39 0.09 13.28
CA PRO A 50 12.37 1.10 12.90
C PRO A 50 12.40 1.27 11.37
N PRO A 51 12.69 2.47 10.84
CA PRO A 51 12.66 2.71 9.40
C PRO A 51 13.67 1.88 8.61
N GLY A 52 14.72 1.35 9.27
CA GLY A 52 15.84 0.70 8.58
C GLY A 52 16.63 1.72 7.78
N ASP A 53 17.12 1.32 6.62
CA ASP A 53 17.94 2.14 5.71
C ASP A 53 17.13 2.81 4.58
N LEU A 54 15.83 3.04 4.80
CA LEU A 54 14.95 3.65 3.81
C LEU A 54 15.37 5.10 3.49
N VAL A 55 15.75 5.33 2.23
CA VAL A 55 15.98 6.64 1.63
C VAL A 55 14.68 7.15 1.02
N ILE A 56 14.08 8.16 1.67
CA ILE A 56 12.84 8.80 1.20
C ILE A 56 13.15 9.73 0.01
N LYS A 57 12.43 9.54 -1.10
CA LYS A 57 12.49 10.39 -2.30
C LYS A 57 11.17 11.18 -2.42
N LYS A 58 11.12 12.14 -3.34
CA LYS A 58 9.93 13.00 -3.53
C LYS A 58 8.66 12.25 -3.94
N ASP A 59 8.79 11.10 -4.61
CA ASP A 59 7.73 10.33 -5.26
C ASP A 59 7.78 8.82 -4.92
N GLY A 60 8.58 8.44 -3.93
CA GLY A 60 8.74 7.04 -3.51
C GLY A 60 9.83 6.89 -2.47
N CYS A 61 10.38 5.70 -2.34
CA CYS A 61 11.51 5.43 -1.45
C CYS A 61 12.40 4.31 -2.00
N HIS A 62 13.54 4.11 -1.36
CA HIS A 62 14.46 3.04 -1.73
C HIS A 62 15.20 2.54 -0.49
N SER A 63 15.44 1.24 -0.40
CA SER A 63 16.25 0.63 0.66
C SER A 63 17.46 -0.03 -0.01
N PRO A 64 18.69 0.45 0.24
CA PRO A 64 19.91 -0.17 -0.27
C PRO A 64 20.07 -1.65 0.11
N SER A 65 19.68 -2.02 1.34
CA SER A 65 19.77 -3.39 1.83
C SER A 65 18.76 -4.31 1.15
N LEU A 66 17.53 -3.81 0.89
CA LEU A 66 16.56 -4.54 0.10
C LEU A 66 17.01 -4.69 -1.36
N ASP A 67 17.60 -3.66 -1.94
CA ASP A 67 18.15 -3.71 -3.31
C ASP A 67 19.26 -4.74 -3.45
N LEU A 68 20.17 -4.80 -2.47
CA LEU A 68 21.20 -5.83 -2.41
C LEU A 68 20.60 -7.24 -2.27
N ALA A 69 19.65 -7.42 -1.36
CA ALA A 69 18.99 -8.72 -1.16
C ALA A 69 18.24 -9.18 -2.43
N LEU A 70 17.58 -8.27 -3.15
CA LEU A 70 16.92 -8.58 -4.41
C LEU A 70 17.92 -8.97 -5.50
N LYS A 71 19.04 -8.26 -5.61
CA LYS A 71 20.10 -8.60 -6.57
C LYS A 71 20.67 -10.00 -6.31
N GLU A 72 21.01 -10.30 -5.06
CA GLU A 72 21.49 -11.63 -4.66
C GLU A 72 20.45 -12.72 -4.93
N ALA A 73 19.17 -12.46 -4.65
CA ALA A 73 18.07 -13.41 -4.91
C ALA A 73 17.83 -13.65 -6.40
N VAL A 74 18.01 -12.62 -7.24
CA VAL A 74 17.94 -12.76 -8.70
C VAL A 74 19.15 -13.53 -9.24
N GLU A 75 20.37 -13.20 -8.80
CA GLU A 75 21.60 -13.89 -9.21
C GLU A 75 21.62 -15.37 -8.80
N SER A 76 21.05 -15.70 -7.65
CA SER A 76 20.91 -17.07 -7.16
C SER A 76 19.73 -17.85 -7.79
N GLY A 77 18.88 -17.18 -8.59
CA GLY A 77 17.72 -17.79 -9.24
C GLY A 77 16.55 -18.08 -8.29
N GLU A 78 16.51 -17.43 -7.12
CA GLU A 78 15.38 -17.48 -6.19
C GLU A 78 14.24 -16.55 -6.64
N VAL A 79 14.58 -15.47 -7.33
CA VAL A 79 13.64 -14.43 -7.78
C VAL A 79 13.81 -14.18 -9.28
N THR A 80 12.70 -14.07 -10.01
CA THR A 80 12.70 -13.48 -11.35
C THR A 80 12.41 -11.98 -11.25
N HIS A 81 13.06 -11.22 -12.11
CA HIS A 81 12.86 -9.78 -12.22
C HIS A 81 12.45 -9.43 -13.64
N GLU A 82 11.32 -8.75 -13.75
CA GLU A 82 10.78 -8.24 -15.01
C GLU A 82 10.57 -6.73 -14.89
N ARG A 83 10.74 -6.01 -16.00
CA ARG A 83 10.44 -4.58 -16.07
C ARG A 83 9.37 -4.35 -17.14
N ASP A 84 8.27 -3.72 -16.73
CA ASP A 84 7.19 -3.27 -17.60
C ASP A 84 7.11 -1.74 -17.56
N GLY A 85 7.67 -1.09 -18.59
CA GLY A 85 7.88 0.36 -18.59
C GLY A 85 8.77 0.82 -17.43
N ASN A 86 8.20 1.60 -16.52
CA ASN A 86 8.89 2.11 -15.32
C ASN A 86 8.61 1.28 -14.05
N VAL A 87 7.86 0.18 -14.17
CA VAL A 87 7.49 -0.65 -13.02
C VAL A 87 8.35 -1.91 -13.01
N GLU A 88 9.04 -2.12 -11.90
CA GLU A 88 9.81 -3.34 -11.62
C GLU A 88 8.91 -4.35 -10.93
N ARG A 89 8.94 -5.60 -11.40
CA ARG A 89 8.16 -6.74 -10.91
C ARG A 89 9.08 -7.86 -10.47
N TYR A 90 8.85 -8.38 -9.28
CA TYR A 90 9.62 -9.48 -8.70
C TYR A 90 8.72 -10.66 -8.34
N SER A 91 9.09 -11.86 -8.78
CA SER A 91 8.35 -13.09 -8.48
C SER A 91 9.27 -14.16 -7.92
N LEU A 92 8.77 -14.99 -7.00
CA LEU A 92 9.53 -16.15 -6.53
C LEU A 92 9.52 -17.25 -7.59
N THR A 93 10.68 -17.88 -7.81
CA THR A 93 10.78 -19.16 -8.51
C THR A 93 10.39 -20.30 -7.57
N ASP A 94 10.33 -21.54 -8.06
CA ASP A 94 10.17 -22.72 -7.20
C ASP A 94 11.27 -22.80 -6.11
N ARG A 95 12.49 -22.39 -6.45
CA ARG A 95 13.59 -22.27 -5.50
C ARG A 95 13.30 -21.18 -4.47
N GLY A 96 12.90 -19.99 -4.90
CA GLY A 96 12.52 -18.91 -3.99
C GLY A 96 11.35 -19.27 -3.08
N LEU A 97 10.40 -20.08 -3.55
CA LEU A 97 9.32 -20.63 -2.74
C LEU A 97 9.83 -21.61 -1.67
N ALA A 98 10.88 -22.38 -1.94
CA ALA A 98 11.51 -23.21 -0.92
C ALA A 98 12.26 -22.34 0.12
N GLU A 99 13.09 -21.40 -0.33
CA GLU A 99 13.91 -20.55 0.56
C GLU A 99 13.07 -19.61 1.43
N SER A 100 12.03 -18.99 0.87
CA SER A 100 11.13 -18.09 1.61
C SER A 100 10.24 -18.79 2.64
N LYS A 101 10.13 -20.12 2.61
CA LYS A 101 9.22 -20.89 3.46
C LYS A 101 9.52 -20.69 4.95
N ALA A 102 10.80 -20.76 5.33
CA ALA A 102 11.20 -20.61 6.72
C ALA A 102 10.84 -19.22 7.28
N ALA A 103 11.11 -18.16 6.52
CA ALA A 103 10.78 -16.80 6.90
C ALA A 103 9.25 -16.62 7.07
N TRP A 104 8.46 -17.17 6.13
CA TRP A 104 7.01 -17.07 6.17
C TRP A 104 6.38 -17.89 7.30
N ASP A 105 6.81 -19.14 7.48
CA ASP A 105 6.25 -20.04 8.49
C ASP A 105 6.62 -19.58 9.92
N ALA A 106 7.76 -18.90 10.09
CA ALA A 106 8.16 -18.29 11.36
C ALA A 106 7.48 -16.95 11.66
N ALA A 107 6.97 -16.24 10.65
CA ALA A 107 6.29 -14.95 10.83
C ALA A 107 4.97 -15.10 11.58
N GLU A 108 4.66 -14.14 12.45
CA GLU A 108 3.39 -14.11 13.17
C GLU A 108 2.21 -13.92 12.20
N ARG A 109 1.02 -14.34 12.61
CA ARG A 109 -0.19 -14.16 11.78
C ARG A 109 -0.40 -12.71 11.36
N LEU A 110 -0.24 -11.76 12.30
CA LEU A 110 -0.41 -10.34 12.03
C LEU A 110 0.63 -9.84 11.02
N GLU A 111 1.87 -10.31 11.14
CA GLU A 111 2.96 -9.94 10.23
C GLU A 111 2.69 -10.39 8.79
N ARG A 112 2.17 -11.61 8.62
CA ARG A 112 1.75 -12.11 7.30
C ARG A 112 0.62 -11.27 6.71
N ILE A 113 -0.36 -10.89 7.52
CA ILE A 113 -1.48 -10.04 7.09
C ILE A 113 -0.95 -8.67 6.63
N GLU A 114 -0.07 -8.04 7.40
CA GLU A 114 0.50 -6.74 7.07
C GLU A 114 1.39 -6.79 5.83
N ALA A 115 2.13 -7.89 5.60
CA ALA A 115 2.89 -8.09 4.38
C ALA A 115 1.98 -8.20 3.14
N VAL A 116 0.85 -8.91 3.27
CA VAL A 116 -0.17 -8.99 2.22
C VAL A 116 -0.79 -7.62 1.96
N GLU A 117 -1.21 -6.89 3.00
CA GLU A 117 -1.81 -5.56 2.86
C GLU A 117 -0.83 -4.56 2.25
N ALA A 118 0.43 -4.56 2.69
CA ALA A 118 1.46 -3.67 2.16
C ALA A 118 1.68 -3.89 0.66
N LYS A 119 1.81 -5.16 0.22
CA LYS A 119 1.91 -5.50 -1.20
C LYS A 119 0.63 -5.11 -1.95
N TYR A 120 -0.53 -5.40 -1.39
CA TYR A 120 -1.82 -5.08 -2.01
C TYR A 120 -2.03 -3.58 -2.25
N TYR A 121 -1.59 -2.72 -1.34
CA TYR A 121 -1.75 -1.27 -1.49
C TYR A 121 -0.92 -0.67 -2.62
N VAL A 122 0.27 -1.21 -2.90
CA VAL A 122 1.21 -0.63 -3.87
C VAL A 122 1.28 -1.37 -5.20
N ASN A 123 0.85 -2.63 -5.25
CA ASN A 123 0.76 -3.36 -6.52
C ASN A 123 -0.33 -2.77 -7.41
N GLU A 124 -0.08 -2.78 -8.72
CA GLU A 124 -1.02 -2.42 -9.79
C GLU A 124 -1.51 -0.97 -9.71
N ILE A 125 -0.81 -0.07 -9.00
CA ILE A 125 -1.17 1.35 -8.95
C ILE A 125 -0.28 2.19 -9.87
N THR A 126 -0.87 3.24 -10.43
CA THR A 126 -0.17 4.21 -11.26
C THR A 126 0.75 5.09 -10.42
N ASP A 127 1.71 5.79 -11.05
CA ASP A 127 2.56 6.76 -10.34
C ASP A 127 1.74 7.87 -9.66
N ARG A 128 0.63 8.30 -10.29
CA ARG A 128 -0.26 9.33 -9.71
C ARG A 128 -0.96 8.82 -8.45
N GLU A 129 -1.41 7.57 -8.49
CA GLU A 129 -2.03 6.90 -7.34
C GLU A 129 -1.02 6.70 -6.21
N LEU A 130 0.19 6.25 -6.54
CA LEU A 130 1.28 6.10 -5.57
C LEU A 130 1.56 7.42 -4.86
N VAL A 131 1.81 8.50 -5.61
CA VAL A 131 2.08 9.83 -5.02
C VAL A 131 0.92 10.27 -4.13
N SER A 132 -0.31 10.19 -4.61
CA SER A 132 -1.49 10.60 -3.84
C SER A 132 -1.64 9.79 -2.56
N PHE A 133 -1.39 8.48 -2.63
CA PHE A 133 -1.40 7.57 -1.49
C PHE A 133 -0.30 7.90 -0.47
N LEU A 134 0.94 8.11 -0.90
CA LEU A 134 2.07 8.39 0.00
C LEU A 134 1.86 9.72 0.75
N TYR A 135 1.51 10.79 0.03
CA TYR A 135 1.28 12.11 0.65
C TYR A 135 0.01 12.17 1.49
N GLY A 136 -1.02 11.39 1.16
CA GLY A 136 -2.27 11.33 1.93
C GLY A 136 -2.17 10.43 3.17
N LYS A 137 -1.53 9.26 3.06
CA LYS A 137 -1.43 8.27 4.15
C LYS A 137 -0.27 8.55 5.10
N PHE A 138 0.83 9.13 4.60
CA PHE A 138 2.05 9.40 5.36
C PHE A 138 2.54 10.85 5.19
N PRO A 139 1.70 11.86 5.52
CA PRO A 139 1.99 13.27 5.29
C PRO A 139 3.21 13.80 6.05
N ASP A 140 3.59 13.15 7.16
CA ASP A 140 4.76 13.52 7.95
C ASP A 140 6.08 12.98 7.36
N THR A 141 5.99 12.05 6.42
CA THR A 141 7.16 11.44 5.75
C THR A 141 7.43 12.09 4.41
N TRP A 142 6.39 12.33 3.60
CA TRP A 142 6.52 12.98 2.30
C TRP A 142 6.11 14.44 2.39
N THR A 143 7.11 15.33 2.33
CA THR A 143 6.94 16.76 2.60
C THR A 143 7.36 17.67 1.45
N ASP A 144 7.78 17.14 0.29
CA ASP A 144 8.17 17.97 -0.86
C ASP A 144 6.95 18.80 -1.32
N PRO A 145 7.02 20.14 -1.31
CA PRO A 145 5.85 20.97 -1.59
C PRO A 145 5.30 20.82 -3.01
N ALA A 146 6.18 20.64 -4.00
CA ALA A 146 5.79 20.52 -5.40
C ALA A 146 5.07 19.19 -5.65
N MET A 147 5.57 18.11 -5.08
CA MET A 147 4.92 16.80 -5.18
C MET A 147 3.68 16.69 -4.30
N LYS A 148 3.66 17.34 -3.14
CA LYS A 148 2.44 17.45 -2.33
C LYS A 148 1.31 18.13 -3.11
N LYS A 149 1.63 19.22 -3.83
CA LYS A 149 0.66 19.89 -4.69
C LYS A 149 0.11 18.96 -5.77
N LYS A 150 0.98 18.22 -6.46
CA LYS A 150 0.58 17.24 -7.47
C LYS A 150 -0.26 16.10 -6.88
N GLY A 151 0.12 15.57 -5.73
CA GLY A 151 -0.63 14.54 -5.01
C GLY A 151 -2.05 15.00 -4.68
N LEU A 152 -2.23 16.27 -4.29
CA LEU A 152 -3.56 16.85 -4.06
C LEU A 152 -4.32 17.06 -5.38
N GLU A 153 -3.66 17.54 -6.43
CA GLU A 153 -4.27 17.74 -7.76
C GLU A 153 -4.80 16.42 -8.35
N TRP A 154 -4.10 15.30 -8.13
CA TRP A 154 -4.53 13.97 -8.59
C TRP A 154 -5.39 13.21 -7.59
N GLY A 155 -5.44 13.68 -6.34
CA GLY A 155 -5.84 12.88 -5.19
C GLY A 155 -7.26 12.35 -5.24
N PHE A 156 -8.21 13.12 -5.78
CA PHE A 156 -9.60 12.68 -5.91
C PHE A 156 -9.76 11.55 -6.94
N GLU A 157 -9.24 11.74 -8.15
CA GLU A 157 -9.29 10.72 -9.22
C GLU A 157 -8.56 9.44 -8.81
N ALA A 158 -7.38 9.59 -8.21
CA ALA A 158 -6.60 8.48 -7.65
C ALA A 158 -7.36 7.73 -6.55
N ALA A 159 -8.02 8.45 -5.64
CA ALA A 159 -8.82 7.86 -4.58
C ALA A 159 -10.00 7.05 -5.13
N CYS A 160 -10.72 7.59 -6.11
CA CYS A 160 -11.82 6.90 -6.77
C CYS A 160 -11.37 5.61 -7.47
N SER A 161 -10.32 5.68 -8.29
CA SER A 161 -9.74 4.53 -9.00
C SER A 161 -9.20 3.46 -8.05
N MET A 162 -8.57 3.85 -6.94
CA MET A 162 -8.11 2.90 -5.92
C MET A 162 -9.29 2.32 -5.11
N TYR A 163 -10.35 3.09 -4.87
CA TYR A 163 -11.54 2.62 -4.17
C TYR A 163 -12.29 1.56 -4.98
N ASP A 164 -12.45 1.75 -6.30
CA ASP A 164 -13.07 0.78 -7.21
C ASP A 164 -12.40 -0.59 -7.18
N ARG A 165 -11.10 -0.58 -6.89
CA ARG A 165 -10.28 -1.79 -6.78
C ARG A 165 -10.13 -2.27 -5.34
N ALA A 166 -10.92 -1.72 -4.41
CA ALA A 166 -10.95 -1.97 -2.97
C ALA A 166 -9.62 -1.70 -2.23
N LYS A 167 -8.71 -0.90 -2.83
CA LYS A 167 -7.38 -0.60 -2.27
C LYS A 167 -7.40 0.48 -1.19
N VAL A 168 -8.44 1.31 -1.13
CA VAL A 168 -8.56 2.35 -0.10
C VAL A 168 -9.99 2.43 0.41
N SER A 169 -10.14 2.78 1.69
CA SER A 169 -11.43 3.16 2.26
C SER A 169 -11.77 4.61 1.90
N ILE A 170 -13.03 5.02 2.10
CA ILE A 170 -13.47 6.41 1.95
C ILE A 170 -12.59 7.37 2.77
N GLY A 171 -12.26 7.03 4.02
CA GLY A 171 -11.36 7.85 4.84
C GLY A 171 -9.91 7.87 4.33
N GLY A 172 -9.47 6.81 3.64
CA GLY A 172 -8.22 6.81 2.87
C GLY A 172 -8.30 7.77 1.69
N GLY A 173 -9.37 7.68 0.90
CA GLY A 173 -9.62 8.53 -0.26
C GLY A 173 -9.72 10.02 0.09
N ALA A 174 -10.43 10.35 1.17
CA ALA A 174 -10.51 11.73 1.67
C ALA A 174 -9.13 12.31 1.98
N ARG A 175 -8.24 11.52 2.62
CA ARG A 175 -6.87 11.94 2.90
C ARG A 175 -6.04 12.10 1.63
N MET A 176 -6.16 11.19 0.67
CA MET A 176 -5.49 11.31 -0.63
C MET A 176 -5.93 12.57 -1.38
N ALA A 177 -7.21 12.90 -1.34
CA ALA A 177 -7.78 14.10 -1.96
C ALA A 177 -7.52 15.40 -1.17
N GLY A 178 -6.94 15.32 0.04
CA GLY A 178 -6.79 16.47 0.94
C GLY A 178 -8.11 17.09 1.37
N MET A 179 -9.18 16.30 1.43
CA MET A 179 -10.52 16.71 1.79
C MET A 179 -10.90 16.22 3.19
N SER A 180 -11.89 16.88 3.82
CA SER A 180 -12.58 16.26 4.94
C SER A 180 -13.34 15.02 4.48
N TYR A 181 -13.65 14.11 5.40
CA TYR A 181 -14.45 12.92 5.10
C TYR A 181 -15.78 13.28 4.43
N GLU A 182 -16.50 14.26 4.98
CA GLU A 182 -17.78 14.75 4.43
C GLU A 182 -17.61 15.38 3.04
N GLY A 183 -16.57 16.20 2.85
CA GLY A 183 -16.28 16.83 1.55
C GLY A 183 -15.98 15.80 0.48
N PHE A 184 -15.17 14.79 0.82
CA PHE A 184 -14.90 13.67 -0.08
C PHE A 184 -16.17 12.88 -0.40
N MET A 185 -16.98 12.52 0.60
CA MET A 185 -18.24 11.81 0.39
C MET A 185 -19.18 12.57 -0.56
N LYS A 186 -19.32 13.89 -0.40
CA LYS A 186 -20.12 14.73 -1.32
C LYS A 186 -19.58 14.68 -2.75
N ALA A 187 -18.28 14.84 -2.94
CA ALA A 187 -17.65 14.76 -4.26
C ALA A 187 -17.76 13.36 -4.87
N PHE A 188 -17.60 12.32 -4.06
CA PHE A 188 -17.69 10.91 -4.43
C PHE A 188 -19.10 10.52 -4.87
N MET A 189 -20.13 11.00 -4.16
CA MET A 189 -21.55 10.90 -4.56
C MET A 189 -21.81 11.62 -5.89
N ALA A 190 -21.34 12.87 -6.03
CA ALA A 190 -21.51 13.65 -7.26
C ALA A 190 -20.82 13.03 -8.48
N ALA A 191 -19.72 12.29 -8.26
CA ALA A 191 -19.03 11.50 -9.29
C ALA A 191 -19.73 10.17 -9.65
N GLY A 192 -20.86 9.84 -9.00
CA GLY A 192 -21.69 8.69 -9.33
C GLY A 192 -21.34 7.39 -8.60
N TYR A 193 -20.40 7.41 -7.65
CA TYR A 193 -19.96 6.21 -6.94
C TYR A 193 -20.93 5.69 -5.88
N VAL A 194 -21.83 6.53 -5.40
CA VAL A 194 -22.87 6.15 -4.45
C VAL A 194 -24.20 6.51 -5.08
N MET A 195 -24.84 5.50 -5.68
CA MET A 195 -26.26 5.53 -5.95
C MET A 195 -26.97 5.30 -4.62
N CYS A 196 -27.15 6.35 -3.81
CA CYS A 196 -28.21 6.29 -2.83
C CYS A 196 -29.51 6.17 -3.63
N LYS A 197 -30.15 5.00 -3.57
CA LYS A 197 -31.49 4.78 -4.12
C LYS A 197 -32.55 5.47 -3.27
N GLY A 198 -32.29 6.71 -2.86
CA GLY A 198 -33.17 7.50 -2.05
C GLY A 198 -33.01 8.97 -2.37
N THR A 199 -34.09 9.73 -2.18
CA THR A 199 -34.12 11.18 -2.43
C THR A 199 -33.16 11.90 -1.47
N GLU A 200 -32.79 13.14 -1.81
CA GLU A 200 -31.95 14.00 -0.96
C GLU A 200 -32.50 14.12 0.47
N GLU A 201 -33.83 14.18 0.61
CA GLU A 201 -34.55 14.19 1.89
C GLU A 201 -34.38 12.88 2.69
N GLU A 202 -34.30 11.73 2.03
CA GLU A 202 -34.09 10.43 2.68
C GLU A 202 -32.64 10.27 3.18
N LEU A 203 -31.71 10.88 2.47
CA LEU A 203 -30.29 10.96 2.82
C LEU A 203 -30.05 11.88 4.02
N GLU A 204 -30.64 13.08 4.04
CA GLU A 204 -30.56 14.00 5.18
C GLU A 204 -31.16 13.36 6.44
N LYS A 205 -32.32 12.72 6.30
CA LYS A 205 -32.95 12.01 7.42
C LYS A 205 -32.08 10.87 7.96
N PHE A 206 -31.39 10.13 7.09
CA PHE A 206 -30.46 9.08 7.51
C PHE A 206 -29.26 9.64 8.29
N VAL A 207 -28.69 10.77 7.85
CA VAL A 207 -27.57 11.44 8.53
C VAL A 207 -28.01 11.97 9.91
N ASP A 208 -29.20 12.56 9.99
CA ASP A 208 -29.77 13.05 11.25
C ASP A 208 -30.05 11.92 12.23
N GLU A 209 -30.59 10.79 11.77
CA GLU A 209 -30.83 9.59 12.59
C GLU A 209 -29.50 8.99 13.11
N LEU A 210 -28.43 9.03 12.32
CA LEU A 210 -27.09 8.61 12.72
C LEU A 210 -26.51 9.53 13.81
N HIS A 211 -26.68 10.85 13.69
CA HIS A 211 -26.24 11.81 14.70
C HIS A 211 -27.01 11.65 16.01
N GLN A 212 -28.31 11.38 15.96
CA GLN A 212 -29.14 11.12 17.14
C GLN A 212 -28.73 9.83 17.86
N ARG A 213 -28.39 8.76 17.12
CA ARG A 213 -27.92 7.50 17.72
C ARG A 213 -26.56 7.63 18.39
N ASN A 214 -25.65 8.44 17.83
CA ASN A 214 -24.33 8.66 18.41
C ASN A 214 -24.33 9.63 19.60
N THR A 215 -25.39 10.41 19.79
CA THR A 215 -25.56 11.32 20.94
C THR A 215 -26.45 10.74 22.04
N ALA A 216 -27.06 9.57 21.79
CA ALA A 216 -27.87 8.83 22.76
C ALA A 216 -27.09 7.73 23.53
N ASN A 217 -25.78 7.58 23.26
CA ASN A 217 -24.82 6.79 24.03
C ASN A 217 -23.81 7.71 24.73
#